data_AF-A0AAI8BY01-F1
#
_entry.id   AF-A0AAI8BY01-F1
#
_cell.length_a   1.000
_cell.length_b   1.000
_cell.length_c   1.000
_cell.angle_alpha   90.00
_cell.angle_beta   90.00
_cell.angle_gamma   90.00
#
_symmetry.space_group_name_H-M   'P 1'
#
loop_
_entity.id
_entity.type
_entity.pdbx_description
1 polymer ?
#
loop_
_entity_poly.entity_id
_entity_poly.type
_entity_poly.pdbx_seq_one_letter_code
_entity_poly.pdbx_strand_id
1 'polypeptide(L)'
;MRKIRRWGLYMSGFAIGMVFLLFFWTGKRTQCTWMPEARVINDIGKKSIRLSPEVRELLKSEQLDTLSIQLILKYGNVDFSKSNTDTIPCNFYHISGREDLKKTALWVRNCDRFARVEKVITTTD
;
A
#
# COMPACT_ATOMS: atom_id res chain seq x y z
N MET A 1 31.51 18.63 -39.85
CA MET A 1 30.11 18.70 -40.36
C MET A 1 29.30 17.40 -40.20
N ARG A 2 29.80 16.20 -40.56
CA ARG A 2 29.02 14.92 -40.49
C ARG A 2 28.51 14.53 -39.09
N LYS A 3 29.29 14.76 -38.03
CA LYS A 3 28.92 14.36 -36.66
C LYS A 3 27.75 15.17 -36.09
N ILE A 4 27.70 16.48 -36.35
CA ILE A 4 26.64 17.39 -35.86
C ILE A 4 25.27 16.98 -36.42
N ARG A 5 25.22 16.66 -37.73
CA ARG A 5 23.98 16.16 -38.36
C ARG A 5 23.48 14.86 -37.71
N ARG A 6 24.41 13.96 -37.36
CA ARG A 6 24.09 12.69 -36.71
C ARG A 6 23.57 12.91 -35.28
N TRP A 7 24.19 13.80 -34.51
CA TRP A 7 23.73 14.17 -33.17
C TRP A 7 22.38 14.90 -33.20
N GLY A 8 22.16 15.81 -34.15
CA GLY A 8 20.88 16.49 -34.34
C GLY A 8 19.72 15.52 -34.60
N LEU A 9 19.94 14.52 -35.47
CA LEU A 9 18.96 13.45 -35.74
C LEU A 9 18.62 12.61 -34.50
N TYR A 10 19.61 12.29 -33.65
CA TYR A 10 19.36 11.56 -32.41
C TYR A 10 18.63 12.41 -31.37
N MET A 11 19.02 13.67 -31.20
CA MET A 11 18.41 14.57 -30.22
C MET A 11 16.99 14.97 -30.61
N SER A 12 16.68 15.12 -31.90
CA SER A 12 15.31 15.37 -32.35
C SER A 12 14.40 14.17 -32.06
N GLY A 13 14.86 12.95 -32.33
CA GLY A 13 14.12 11.74 -31.99
C GLY A 13 13.93 11.57 -30.48
N PHE A 14 14.97 11.85 -29.69
CA PHE A 14 14.90 11.83 -28.23
C PHE A 14 13.93 12.88 -27.68
N ALA A 15 13.93 14.11 -28.22
CA ALA A 15 13.01 15.16 -27.80
C ALA A 15 11.55 14.79 -28.09
N ILE A 16 11.26 14.24 -29.27
CA ILE A 16 9.92 13.74 -29.62
C ILE A 16 9.52 12.59 -28.68
N GLY A 17 10.43 11.66 -28.39
CA GLY A 17 10.22 10.58 -27.43
C GLY A 17 9.94 11.09 -26.01
N MET A 18 10.66 12.13 -25.56
CA MET A 18 10.44 12.77 -24.27
C MET A 18 9.07 13.44 -24.16
N VAL A 19 8.61 14.15 -25.20
CA VAL A 19 7.26 14.74 -25.22
C VAL A 19 6.19 13.65 -25.13
N PHE A 20 6.37 12.55 -25.87
CA PHE A 20 5.46 11.40 -25.80
C PHE A 20 5.45 10.76 -24.41
N LEU A 21 6.63 10.50 -23.82
CA LEU A 21 6.74 9.95 -22.46
C LEU A 21 6.05 10.84 -21.42
N LEU A 22 6.31 12.15 -21.46
CA LEU A 22 5.68 13.10 -20.56
C LEU A 22 4.16 13.08 -20.73
N PHE A 23 3.63 13.04 -21.96
CA PHE A 23 2.19 12.93 -22.19
C PHE A 23 1.59 11.67 -21.55
N PHE A 24 2.27 10.52 -21.63
CA PHE A 24 1.80 9.27 -21.03
C PHE A 24 1.93 9.22 -19.49
N TRP A 25 2.90 9.93 -18.92
CA TRP A 25 3.11 10.00 -17.48
C TRP A 25 2.27 11.08 -16.79
N THR A 26 1.95 12.17 -17.49
CA THR A 26 1.16 13.29 -16.94
C THR A 26 -0.28 12.84 -16.73
N GLY A 27 -0.59 12.33 -15.52
CA GLY A 27 -1.94 11.94 -15.12
C GLY A 27 -2.07 10.51 -14.62
N LYS A 28 -1.07 9.64 -14.82
CA LYS A 28 -1.07 8.32 -14.19
C LYS A 28 -0.47 8.44 -12.80
N ARG A 29 -1.28 8.25 -11.74
CA ARG A 29 -0.77 7.98 -10.39
C ARG A 29 -0.18 6.57 -10.37
N THR A 30 1.00 6.41 -10.96
CA THR A 30 1.71 5.13 -11.03
C THR A 30 2.15 4.74 -9.63
N GLN A 31 1.27 4.05 -8.91
CA GLN A 31 1.68 3.33 -7.71
C GLN A 31 2.55 2.17 -8.15
N CYS A 32 3.77 2.08 -7.62
CA CYS A 32 4.68 0.98 -7.88
C CYS A 32 4.15 -0.31 -7.23
N THR A 33 3.21 -0.99 -7.88
CA THR A 33 2.54 -2.21 -7.37
C THR A 33 3.46 -3.41 -7.22
N TRP A 34 4.68 -3.36 -7.75
CA TRP A 34 5.70 -4.40 -7.61
C TRP A 34 6.36 -4.42 -6.24
N MET A 35 6.43 -3.29 -5.53
CA MET A 35 7.11 -3.21 -4.24
C MET A 35 6.48 -4.18 -3.22
N PRO A 36 7.27 -4.86 -2.37
CA PRO A 36 6.76 -5.87 -1.44
C PRO A 36 5.59 -5.38 -0.59
N GLU A 37 5.68 -4.16 -0.06
CA GLU A 37 4.63 -3.51 0.71
C GLU A 37 3.34 -3.33 -0.12
N ALA A 38 3.46 -2.75 -1.31
CA ALA A 38 2.33 -2.53 -2.22
C ALA A 38 1.67 -3.84 -2.65
N ARG A 39 2.45 -4.92 -2.78
CA ARG A 39 1.93 -6.26 -3.06
C ARG A 39 1.04 -6.77 -1.93
N VAL A 40 1.47 -6.63 -0.67
CA VAL A 40 0.69 -7.05 0.50
C VAL A 40 -0.61 -6.24 0.62
N ILE A 41 -0.52 -4.91 0.51
CA ILE A 41 -1.69 -4.03 0.59
C ILE A 41 -2.70 -4.32 -0.54
N ASN A 42 -2.22 -4.51 -1.77
CA ASN A 42 -3.07 -4.85 -2.91
C ASN A 42 -3.71 -6.24 -2.79
N ASP A 43 -2.99 -7.21 -2.24
CA ASP A 43 -3.51 -8.56 -1.97
C ASP A 43 -4.62 -8.53 -0.90
N ILE A 44 -4.40 -7.83 0.21
CA ILE A 44 -5.41 -7.62 1.25
C ILE A 44 -6.63 -6.90 0.69
N GLY A 45 -6.45 -5.86 -0.13
CA GLY A 45 -7.53 -5.09 -0.74
C GLY A 45 -8.43 -5.87 -1.70
N LYS A 46 -7.97 -7.00 -2.24
CA LYS A 46 -8.76 -7.90 -3.11
C LYS A 46 -9.58 -8.92 -2.33
N LYS A 47 -9.32 -9.07 -1.03
CA LYS A 47 -9.89 -10.12 -0.18
C LYS A 47 -11.07 -9.59 0.63
N SER A 48 -11.91 -10.51 1.10
CA SER A 48 -12.98 -10.16 2.05
C SER A 48 -12.38 -9.76 3.40
N ILE A 49 -12.70 -8.56 3.88
CA ILE A 49 -12.21 -8.06 5.16
C ILE A 49 -13.13 -8.55 6.28
N ARG A 50 -12.54 -9.16 7.31
CA ARG A 50 -13.21 -9.64 8.52
C ARG A 50 -12.63 -8.92 9.73
N LEU A 51 -13.48 -8.64 10.71
CA LEU A 51 -13.07 -8.01 11.97
C LEU A 51 -13.18 -9.04 13.10
N SER A 52 -12.18 -9.11 13.96
CA SER A 52 -12.24 -9.89 15.20
C SER A 52 -13.33 -9.33 16.12
N PRO A 53 -13.88 -10.15 17.05
CA PRO A 53 -14.87 -9.66 18.01
C PRO A 53 -14.35 -8.47 18.84
N GLU A 54 -13.08 -8.51 19.24
CA GLU A 54 -12.39 -7.43 19.96
C GLU A 54 -12.44 -6.10 19.18
N VAL A 55 -12.10 -6.12 17.89
CA VAL A 55 -12.15 -4.93 17.04
C VAL A 55 -13.58 -4.45 16.81
N ARG A 56 -14.55 -5.37 16.74
CA ARG A 56 -15.97 -5.01 16.61
C ARG A 56 -16.51 -4.33 17.88
N GLU A 57 -15.98 -4.68 19.05
CA GLU A 57 -16.32 -4.00 20.30
C GLU A 57 -15.71 -2.59 20.35
N LEU A 58 -14.46 -2.42 19.90
CA LEU A 58 -13.82 -1.10 19.79
C LEU A 58 -14.53 -0.14 18.82
N LEU A 59 -15.13 -0.70 17.75
CA LEU A 59 -15.99 0.08 16.84
C LEU A 59 -17.31 0.49 17.48
N LYS A 60 -17.87 -0.35 18.38
CA LYS A 60 -19.10 -0.04 19.10
C LYS A 60 -18.89 0.97 20.22
N SER A 61 -17.70 0.99 20.82
CA SER A 61 -17.33 1.96 21.86
C SER A 61 -16.91 3.33 21.30
N GLU A 62 -17.04 3.55 19.99
CA GLU A 62 -16.62 4.76 19.25
C GLU A 62 -15.14 5.15 19.45
N GLN A 63 -14.31 4.23 19.94
CA GLN A 63 -12.87 4.46 20.11
C GLN A 63 -12.11 4.41 18.78
N LEU A 64 -12.70 3.76 17.77
CA LEU A 64 -12.15 3.61 16.44
C LEU A 64 -13.22 3.83 15.38
N ASP A 65 -12.83 4.45 14.28
CA ASP A 65 -13.68 4.63 13.10
C ASP A 65 -13.39 3.53 12.06
N THR A 66 -14.45 3.02 11.45
CA THR A 66 -14.37 2.08 10.32
C THR A 66 -13.61 2.69 9.14
N LEU A 67 -13.75 4.00 8.89
CA LEU A 67 -12.99 4.69 7.84
C LEU A 67 -11.49 4.65 8.10
N SER A 68 -11.07 4.81 9.35
CA SER A 68 -9.66 4.76 9.74
C SER A 68 -9.05 3.37 9.45
N ILE A 69 -9.77 2.30 9.79
CA ILE A 69 -9.32 0.92 9.47
C ILE A 69 -9.21 0.73 7.95
N GLN A 70 -10.19 1.18 7.18
CA GLN A 70 -10.15 1.07 5.72
C GLN A 70 -9.01 1.86 5.10
N LEU A 71 -8.73 3.06 5.60
CA LEU A 71 -7.62 3.89 5.14
C LEU A 71 -6.27 3.23 5.40
N ILE A 72 -6.07 2.65 6.60
CA ILE A 72 -4.84 1.92 6.93
C ILE A 72 -4.69 0.67 6.05
N LEU A 73 -5.77 -0.08 5.81
CA LEU A 73 -5.71 -1.27 4.94
C LEU A 73 -5.44 -0.92 3.47
N LYS A 74 -5.76 0.30 3.02
CA LYS A 74 -5.59 0.72 1.62
C LYS A 74 -4.29 1.49 1.36
N TYR A 75 -3.81 2.23 2.34
CA TYR A 75 -2.68 3.15 2.19
C TYR A 75 -1.63 3.04 3.30
N GLY A 76 -1.77 2.12 4.24
CA GLY A 76 -0.83 1.95 5.34
C GLY A 76 0.55 1.42 4.91
N ASN A 77 1.49 1.47 5.84
CA ASN A 77 2.84 0.94 5.69
C ASN A 77 2.96 -0.43 6.35
N VAL A 78 3.51 -1.41 5.64
CA VAL A 78 3.74 -2.76 6.17
C VAL A 78 5.13 -2.81 6.82
N ASP A 79 5.19 -3.14 8.11
CA ASP A 79 6.44 -3.36 8.83
C ASP A 79 6.80 -4.85 8.79
N PHE A 80 7.63 -5.22 7.82
CA PHE A 80 8.08 -6.61 7.65
C PHE A 80 8.94 -7.12 8.81
N SER A 81 9.57 -6.23 9.58
CA SER A 81 10.41 -6.61 10.73
C SER A 81 9.58 -7.16 11.88
N LYS A 82 8.34 -6.68 12.01
CA LYS A 82 7.36 -7.13 13.01
C LYS A 82 6.40 -8.18 12.46
N SER A 83 6.29 -8.29 11.15
CA SER A 83 5.39 -9.22 10.48
C SER A 83 5.95 -10.64 10.47
N ASN A 84 5.07 -11.63 10.41
CA ASN A 84 5.43 -13.03 10.24
C ASN A 84 4.87 -13.54 8.91
N THR A 85 5.75 -13.79 7.94
CA THR A 85 5.40 -14.20 6.57
C THR A 85 5.49 -15.69 6.32
N ASP A 86 5.99 -16.47 7.29
CA ASP A 86 6.27 -17.90 7.12
C ASP A 86 5.24 -18.79 7.84
N THR A 87 4.05 -18.23 8.13
CA THR A 87 2.98 -18.93 8.83
C THR A 87 1.98 -19.53 7.85
N ILE A 88 1.93 -20.86 7.81
CA ILE A 88 0.91 -21.61 7.06
C ILE A 88 -0.29 -21.84 8.00
N PRO A 89 -1.55 -21.53 7.60
CA PRO A 89 -2.04 -21.20 6.25
C PRO A 89 -2.19 -19.69 5.97
N CYS A 90 -1.83 -18.79 6.89
CA CYS A 90 -2.04 -17.35 6.73
C CYS A 90 -0.87 -16.55 7.29
N ASN A 91 -0.48 -15.49 6.60
CA ASN A 91 0.57 -14.59 7.03
C ASN A 91 0.03 -13.55 8.01
N PHE A 92 0.87 -13.07 8.92
CA PHE A 92 0.53 -12.01 9.87
C PHE A 92 1.32 -10.75 9.54
N TYR A 93 0.61 -9.68 9.21
CA TYR A 93 1.21 -8.40 8.85
C TYR A 93 0.92 -7.34 9.91
N HIS A 94 1.96 -6.57 10.26
CA HIS A 94 1.84 -5.36 11.05
C HIS A 94 1.76 -4.16 10.11
N ILE A 95 0.62 -3.47 10.07
CA ILE A 95 0.35 -2.38 9.14
C ILE A 95 0.10 -1.09 9.93
N SER A 96 0.98 -0.09 9.80
CA SER A 96 0.82 1.22 10.42
C SER A 96 0.11 2.21 9.50
N GLY A 97 -0.67 3.12 10.06
CA GLY A 97 -1.29 4.20 9.30
C GLY A 97 -0.30 5.23 8.78
N ARG A 98 -0.72 6.01 7.79
CA ARG A 98 0.02 7.18 7.28
C ARG A 98 -0.60 8.46 7.82
N GLU A 99 0.19 9.53 7.79
CA GLU A 99 -0.24 10.90 8.15
C GLU A 99 -0.93 10.94 9.53
N ASP A 100 -2.20 11.32 9.58
CA ASP A 100 -3.00 11.48 10.80
C ASP A 100 -3.22 10.14 11.54
N LEU A 101 -3.05 9.01 10.84
CA LEU A 101 -3.22 7.65 11.38
C LEU A 101 -1.89 7.00 11.78
N LYS A 102 -0.77 7.73 11.79
CA LYS A 102 0.56 7.19 12.18
C LYS A 102 0.59 6.57 13.57
N LYS A 103 -0.28 7.03 14.48
CA LYS A 103 -0.37 6.51 15.85
C LYS A 103 -1.15 5.21 15.96
N THR A 104 -1.75 4.74 14.86
CA THR A 104 -2.59 3.55 14.83
C THR A 104 -1.94 2.49 13.96
N ALA A 105 -1.83 1.27 14.49
CA ALA A 105 -1.35 0.11 13.76
C ALA A 105 -2.33 -1.06 13.87
N LEU A 106 -2.37 -1.87 12.82
CA LEU A 106 -3.25 -3.03 12.69
C LEU A 106 -2.43 -4.30 12.61
N TRP A 107 -2.84 -5.31 13.37
CA TRP A 107 -2.43 -6.69 13.14
C TRP A 107 -3.42 -7.36 12.21
N VAL A 108 -2.97 -7.73 11.02
CA VAL A 108 -3.79 -8.28 9.96
C VAL A 108 -3.34 -9.70 9.64
N ARG A 109 -4.23 -10.67 9.86
CA ARG A 109 -4.07 -12.04 9.37
C ARG A 109 -4.53 -12.10 7.93
N ASN A 110 -3.60 -12.31 7.01
CA ASN A 110 -3.87 -12.41 5.58
C ASN A 110 -3.87 -13.87 5.11
N CYS A 111 -5.05 -14.41 4.82
CA CYS A 111 -5.27 -15.76 4.29
C CYS A 111 -5.64 -15.70 2.81
N ASP A 112 -5.70 -16.84 2.10
CA ASP A 112 -5.98 -16.87 0.65
C ASP A 112 -7.31 -16.22 0.24
N ARG A 113 -8.36 -16.37 1.04
CA ARG A 113 -9.73 -15.87 0.71
C ARG A 113 -10.18 -14.65 1.48
N PHE A 114 -9.55 -14.37 2.63
CA PHE A 114 -9.98 -13.31 3.53
C PHE A 114 -8.79 -12.71 4.26
N ALA A 115 -8.91 -11.43 4.61
CA ALA A 115 -8.02 -10.77 5.55
C ALA A 115 -8.80 -10.48 6.83
N ARG A 116 -8.25 -10.83 7.98
CA ARG A 116 -8.86 -10.57 9.28
C ARG A 116 -8.03 -9.57 10.08
N VAL A 117 -8.63 -8.47 10.51
CA VAL A 117 -8.02 -7.57 11.49
C VAL A 117 -8.19 -8.22 12.87
N GLU A 118 -7.07 -8.61 13.47
CA GLU A 118 -7.06 -9.28 14.77
C GLU A 118 -7.05 -8.27 15.90
N LYS A 119 -6.16 -7.27 15.83
CA LYS A 119 -5.93 -6.29 16.89
C LYS A 119 -5.63 -4.91 16.31
N VAL A 120 -5.98 -3.88 17.06
CA VAL A 120 -5.58 -2.50 16.81
C VAL A 120 -4.71 -2.03 17.95
N ILE A 121 -3.57 -1.44 17.63
CA ILE A 121 -2.67 -0.81 18.59
C ILE A 121 -2.74 0.68 18.34
N THR A 122 -3.13 1.43 19.37
CA THR A 122 -3.01 2.89 19.37
C THR A 122 -1.85 3.25 20.29
N THR A 123 -0.75 3.72 19.72
CA THR A 123 0.33 4.32 20.49
C THR A 123 -0.13 5.70 20.95
N THR A 124 -0.62 5.76 22.20
CA THR A 124 -0.76 7.01 22.95
C THR A 124 0.63 7.42 23.45
N ASP A 125 1.05 8.64 23.16
CA ASP A 125 2.20 9.26 23.82
C ASP A 125 1.95 9.41 25.32
#